data_AF-A0A6A5AQQ7-F1
#
_entry.id   AF-A0A6A5AQQ7-F1
#
_cell.length_a   1.000
_cell.length_b   1.000
_cell.length_c   1.000
_cell.angle_alpha   90.00
_cell.angle_beta   90.00
_cell.angle_gamma   90.00
#
_symmetry.space_group_name_H-M   'P 1'
#
loop_
_entity.id
_entity.type
_entity.pdbx_description
1 polymer ?
#
loop_
_entity_poly.entity_id
_entity_poly.type
_entity_poly.pdbx_seq_one_letter_code
_entity_poly.pdbx_strand_id
1 'polypeptide(L)'
;MEALTIEVPYVKNAVSFVVEPSLAKEIQTTTIALRKACTLDRIKEDIKAGALLEEDEFVAWIRHCSGIQTDTAFQSTRSMVDLLYQTFAPYSVDMLDLSVGLLVLLDGSVEDKLRLALELSLDDDAFPILTEGAVVRCFTNVLLGLTCLFASGALVNNKDDGNIHSIVEVLQFSAAQTVVELTDHDPTLTFDHVWDWYLLMGSEHAPYLKLLDMSYWRHQEAAASMLHSSMPRSTDPSQAS
;
A
#
# COMPACT_ATOMS: atom_id res chain seq x y z
N MET A 1 13.35 4.65 -18.52
CA MET A 1 13.56 4.97 -17.09
C MET A 1 13.89 3.65 -16.43
N GLU A 2 14.98 3.56 -15.67
CA GLU A 2 15.17 2.39 -14.81
C GLU A 2 14.01 2.35 -13.81
N ALA A 3 13.45 1.17 -13.61
CA ALA A 3 12.41 0.98 -12.62
C ALA A 3 12.97 1.36 -11.24
N LEU A 4 12.19 2.09 -10.46
CA LEU A 4 12.62 2.41 -9.10
C LEU A 4 12.31 1.22 -8.20
N THR A 5 13.34 0.65 -7.59
CA THR A 5 13.18 -0.39 -6.59
C THR A 5 13.14 0.21 -5.19
N ILE A 6 12.13 -0.17 -4.42
CA ILE A 6 12.01 0.13 -2.99
C ILE A 6 12.17 -1.18 -2.23
N GLU A 7 13.30 -1.34 -1.56
CA GLU A 7 13.57 -2.51 -0.72
C GLU A 7 12.72 -2.46 0.56
N VAL A 8 12.15 -3.59 0.93
CA VAL A 8 11.56 -3.75 2.27
C VAL A 8 12.71 -3.99 3.25
N PRO A 9 12.85 -3.19 4.32
CA PRO A 9 14.01 -3.27 5.20
C PRO A 9 13.98 -4.54 6.06
N TYR A 10 15.13 -4.89 6.62
CA TYR A 10 15.34 -6.01 7.57
C TYR A 10 15.12 -7.42 7.02
N VAL A 11 14.66 -7.58 5.79
CA VAL A 11 14.32 -8.90 5.21
C VAL A 11 15.34 -9.41 4.18
N LYS A 12 16.59 -8.92 4.24
CA LYS A 12 17.71 -9.36 3.37
C LYS A 12 17.34 -9.43 1.88
N ASN A 13 16.64 -8.41 1.37
CA ASN A 13 16.18 -8.32 -0.03
C ASN A 13 15.18 -9.42 -0.44
N ALA A 14 14.50 -10.07 0.51
CA ALA A 14 13.45 -11.05 0.21
C ALA A 14 12.22 -10.40 -0.43
N VAL A 15 11.98 -9.10 -0.19
CA VAL A 15 10.84 -8.36 -0.72
C VAL A 15 11.30 -6.98 -1.18
N SER A 16 10.93 -6.63 -2.41
CA SER A 16 11.10 -5.29 -2.94
C SER A 16 9.94 -4.91 -3.86
N PHE A 17 9.64 -3.62 -3.91
CA PHE A 17 8.60 -3.04 -4.73
C PHE A 17 9.23 -2.33 -5.92
N VAL A 18 9.05 -2.90 -7.11
CA VAL A 18 9.59 -2.36 -8.36
C VAL A 18 8.53 -1.48 -9.02
N VAL A 19 8.71 -0.17 -8.92
CA VAL A 19 7.78 0.84 -9.45
C VAL A 19 8.11 1.11 -10.91
N GLU A 20 7.43 0.38 -11.79
CA GLU A 20 7.48 0.60 -13.24
C GLU A 20 6.46 1.67 -13.69
N PRO A 21 6.76 2.47 -14.73
CA PRO A 21 5.79 3.43 -15.27
C PRO A 21 4.48 2.80 -15.77
N SER A 22 4.56 1.60 -16.35
CA SER A 22 3.41 0.80 -16.78
C SER A 22 2.50 0.47 -15.60
N LEU A 23 3.10 -0.02 -14.52
CA LEU A 23 2.40 -0.36 -13.29
C LEU A 23 1.76 0.88 -12.66
N ALA A 24 2.51 1.98 -12.56
CA ALA A 24 1.99 3.24 -12.02
C ALA A 24 0.74 3.70 -12.80
N LYS A 25 0.79 3.67 -14.14
CA LYS A 25 -0.35 4.00 -14.99
C LYS A 25 -1.54 3.05 -14.81
N GLU A 26 -1.29 1.75 -14.68
CA GLU A 26 -2.31 0.74 -14.44
C GLU A 26 -3.03 0.99 -13.10
N ILE A 27 -2.28 1.19 -12.02
CA ILE A 27 -2.82 1.50 -10.69
C ILE A 27 -3.65 2.79 -10.75
N GLN A 28 -3.13 3.85 -11.38
CA GLN A 28 -3.87 5.11 -11.52
C GLN A 28 -5.19 4.91 -12.26
N THR A 29 -5.19 4.13 -13.35
CA THR A 29 -6.36 3.92 -14.19
C THR A 29 -7.41 3.03 -13.51
N THR A 30 -6.98 1.93 -12.89
CA THR A 30 -7.87 0.95 -12.25
C THR A 30 -8.49 1.48 -10.96
N THR A 31 -7.77 2.34 -10.22
CA THR A 31 -8.26 2.89 -8.94
C THR A 31 -8.97 4.23 -9.06
N ILE A 32 -9.00 4.87 -10.24
CA ILE A 32 -9.53 6.25 -10.39
C ILE A 32 -10.98 6.41 -9.92
N ALA A 33 -11.84 5.42 -10.20
CA ALA A 33 -13.25 5.46 -9.82
C ALA A 33 -13.38 5.41 -8.29
N LEU A 34 -12.68 4.48 -7.65
CA LEU A 34 -12.65 4.35 -6.20
C LEU A 34 -12.06 5.59 -5.52
N ARG A 35 -10.93 6.10 -5.99
CA ARG A 35 -10.25 7.28 -5.43
C ARG A 35 -11.08 8.55 -5.47
N LYS A 36 -11.87 8.74 -6.53
CA LYS A 36 -12.76 9.90 -6.66
C LYS A 36 -13.96 9.83 -5.74
N ALA A 37 -14.37 8.63 -5.34
CA ALA A 37 -15.68 8.39 -4.76
C ALA A 37 -15.62 7.94 -3.29
N CYS A 38 -14.54 7.30 -2.87
CA CYS A 38 -14.33 6.80 -1.51
C CYS A 38 -13.28 7.64 -0.77
N THR A 39 -13.69 8.27 0.33
CA THR A 39 -12.81 9.10 1.18
C THR A 39 -12.35 8.34 2.42
N LEU A 40 -11.26 8.80 3.05
CA LEU A 40 -10.77 8.25 4.31
C LEU A 40 -11.83 8.34 5.43
N ASP A 41 -12.52 9.48 5.52
CA ASP A 41 -13.60 9.68 6.50
C ASP A 41 -14.75 8.68 6.30
N ARG A 42 -15.13 8.42 5.04
CA ARG A 42 -16.23 7.50 4.74
C ARG A 42 -15.88 6.06 5.14
N ILE A 43 -14.63 5.65 4.97
CA ILE A 43 -14.14 4.37 5.47
C ILE A 43 -14.24 4.33 6.99
N LYS A 44 -13.73 5.35 7.68
CA LYS A 44 -13.74 5.43 9.14
C LYS A 44 -15.17 5.37 9.72
N GLU A 45 -16.13 6.06 9.12
CA GLU A 45 -17.52 6.11 9.58
C GLU A 45 -18.27 4.78 9.49
N ASP A 46 -17.90 3.92 8.53
CA ASP A 46 -18.64 2.69 8.21
C ASP A 46 -18.00 1.42 8.80
N ILE A 47 -16.80 1.55 9.37
CA ILE A 47 -16.05 0.47 10.01
C ILE A 47 -16.76 -0.05 11.26
N LYS A 48 -16.67 -1.37 11.45
CA LYS A 48 -17.20 -2.08 12.61
C LYS A 48 -16.09 -2.92 13.23
N ALA A 49 -15.63 -2.53 14.41
CA ALA A 49 -14.61 -3.27 15.14
C ALA A 49 -15.06 -4.73 15.37
N GLY A 50 -14.15 -5.68 15.12
CA GLY A 50 -14.40 -7.12 15.24
C GLY A 50 -15.29 -7.73 14.15
N ALA A 51 -15.68 -6.96 13.13
CA ALA A 51 -16.37 -7.53 11.97
C ALA A 51 -15.37 -8.31 11.10
N LEU A 52 -15.73 -9.53 10.76
CA LEU A 52 -15.02 -10.36 9.80
C LEU A 52 -15.80 -10.32 8.48
N LEU A 53 -15.14 -9.99 7.38
CA LEU A 53 -15.80 -9.84 6.08
C LEU A 53 -15.37 -10.97 5.16
N GLU A 54 -16.33 -11.72 4.62
CA GLU A 54 -16.07 -12.59 3.47
C GLU A 54 -15.87 -11.75 2.18
N GLU A 55 -15.36 -12.37 1.11
CA GLU A 55 -14.98 -11.67 -0.13
C GLU A 55 -16.12 -10.80 -0.69
N ASP A 56 -17.32 -11.39 -0.81
CA ASP A 56 -18.49 -10.69 -1.32
C ASP A 56 -18.94 -9.54 -0.39
N GLU A 57 -18.78 -9.71 0.93
CA GLU A 57 -19.11 -8.69 1.92
C GLU A 57 -18.13 -7.52 1.89
N PHE A 58 -16.83 -7.82 1.73
CA PHE A 58 -15.79 -6.82 1.55
C PHE A 58 -16.03 -6.00 0.28
N VAL A 59 -16.27 -6.67 -0.85
CA VAL A 59 -16.56 -6.00 -2.13
C VAL A 59 -17.84 -5.15 -2.04
N ALA A 60 -18.90 -5.67 -1.41
CA ALA A 60 -20.13 -4.93 -1.20
C ALA A 60 -19.92 -3.71 -0.31
N TRP A 61 -19.11 -3.82 0.73
CA TRP A 61 -18.75 -2.71 1.62
C TRP A 61 -17.96 -1.62 0.89
N ILE A 62 -16.93 -1.96 0.11
CA ILE A 62 -16.18 -0.98 -0.68
C ILE A 62 -17.08 -0.26 -1.69
N ARG A 63 -18.02 -0.99 -2.31
CA ARG A 63 -19.02 -0.39 -3.19
C ARG A 63 -19.94 0.56 -2.43
N HIS A 64 -20.36 0.20 -1.23
CA HIS A 64 -21.17 1.05 -0.37
C HIS A 64 -20.43 2.35 0.00
N CYS A 65 -19.18 2.25 0.47
CA CYS A 65 -18.36 3.39 0.84
C CYS A 65 -18.04 4.31 -0.34
N SER A 66 -17.79 3.75 -1.51
CA SER A 66 -17.54 4.54 -2.73
C SER A 66 -18.80 5.18 -3.32
N GLY A 67 -20.00 4.75 -2.94
CA GLY A 67 -21.25 5.24 -3.54
C GLY A 67 -21.40 4.93 -5.04
N ILE A 68 -20.57 4.04 -5.60
CA ILE A 68 -20.60 3.68 -7.02
C ILE A 68 -21.81 2.78 -7.28
N GLN A 69 -22.82 3.34 -7.96
CA GLN A 69 -24.11 2.68 -8.14
C GLN A 69 -24.10 1.61 -9.24
N THR A 70 -23.34 1.79 -10.32
CA THR A 70 -23.40 0.91 -11.50
C THR A 70 -22.25 -0.11 -11.50
N ASP A 71 -22.56 -1.35 -11.91
CA ASP A 71 -21.55 -2.41 -12.01
C ASP A 71 -20.42 -2.02 -12.96
N THR A 72 -20.76 -1.39 -14.09
CA THR A 72 -19.79 -0.95 -15.10
C THR A 72 -18.80 0.06 -14.54
N ALA A 73 -19.23 0.98 -13.67
CA ALA A 73 -18.34 1.96 -13.06
C ALA A 73 -17.46 1.34 -11.96
N PHE A 74 -17.94 0.31 -11.27
CA PHE A 74 -17.17 -0.39 -10.25
C PHE A 74 -16.21 -1.44 -10.83
N GLN A 75 -16.54 -1.99 -12.00
CA GLN A 75 -15.81 -3.09 -12.64
C GLN A 75 -14.32 -2.78 -12.83
N SER A 76 -13.96 -1.53 -13.15
CA SER A 76 -12.56 -1.14 -13.35
C SER A 76 -11.71 -1.26 -12.08
N THR A 77 -12.33 -1.09 -10.90
CA THR A 77 -11.63 -1.18 -9.61
C THR A 77 -11.85 -2.53 -8.93
N ARG A 78 -12.91 -3.26 -9.29
CA ARG A 78 -13.25 -4.56 -8.70
C ARG A 78 -12.06 -5.51 -8.69
N SER A 79 -11.33 -5.66 -9.80
CA SER A 79 -10.18 -6.57 -9.85
C SER A 79 -9.10 -6.25 -8.80
N MET A 80 -8.90 -4.98 -8.48
CA MET A 80 -7.94 -4.56 -7.45
C MET A 80 -8.46 -4.81 -6.04
N VAL A 81 -9.77 -4.66 -5.83
CA VAL A 81 -10.43 -4.96 -4.55
C VAL A 81 -10.44 -6.47 -4.29
N ASP A 82 -10.77 -7.28 -5.30
CA ASP A 82 -10.74 -8.74 -5.22
C ASP A 82 -9.30 -9.23 -4.94
N LEU A 83 -8.30 -8.66 -5.63
CA LEU A 83 -6.89 -8.98 -5.41
C LEU A 83 -6.41 -8.60 -3.99
N LEU A 84 -6.85 -7.44 -3.49
CA LEU A 84 -6.54 -7.01 -2.13
C LEU A 84 -7.10 -8.01 -1.11
N TYR A 85 -8.36 -8.41 -1.27
CA TYR A 85 -8.97 -9.42 -0.41
C TYR A 85 -8.20 -10.74 -0.46
N GLN A 86 -7.88 -11.25 -1.65
CA GLN A 86 -7.13 -12.49 -1.82
C GLN A 86 -5.72 -12.45 -1.22
N THR A 87 -5.09 -11.26 -1.22
CA THR A 87 -3.80 -11.03 -0.58
C THR A 87 -3.90 -11.11 0.94
N PHE A 88 -5.00 -10.60 1.51
CA PHE A 88 -5.23 -10.56 2.95
C PHE A 88 -5.80 -11.87 3.51
N ALA A 89 -6.70 -12.54 2.81
CA ALA A 89 -7.49 -13.66 3.32
C ALA A 89 -6.69 -14.79 4.00
N PRO A 90 -5.47 -15.17 3.55
CA PRO A 90 -4.64 -16.15 4.26
C PRO A 90 -4.14 -15.69 5.63
N TYR A 91 -4.10 -14.37 5.86
CA TYR A 91 -3.61 -13.72 7.07
C TYR A 91 -4.74 -13.20 7.96
N SER A 92 -5.64 -12.39 7.41
CA SER A 92 -6.74 -11.77 8.15
C SER A 92 -7.90 -11.42 7.22
N VAL A 93 -9.11 -11.57 7.75
CA VAL A 93 -10.36 -11.09 7.15
C VAL A 93 -11.07 -10.09 8.07
N ASP A 94 -10.35 -9.61 9.10
CA ASP A 94 -10.85 -8.55 9.99
C ASP A 94 -11.00 -7.24 9.20
N MET A 95 -12.14 -6.59 9.39
CA MET A 95 -12.50 -5.37 8.68
C MET A 95 -11.49 -4.25 8.92
N LEU A 96 -10.89 -4.14 10.10
CA LEU A 96 -9.88 -3.13 10.39
C LEU A 96 -8.59 -3.42 9.61
N ASP A 97 -8.15 -4.67 9.54
CA ASP A 97 -6.95 -5.06 8.78
C ASP A 97 -7.13 -4.80 7.28
N LEU A 98 -8.27 -5.25 6.74
CA LEU A 98 -8.64 -4.99 5.34
C LEU A 98 -8.75 -3.49 5.05
N SER A 99 -9.24 -2.70 6.00
CA SER A 99 -9.34 -1.24 5.88
C SER A 99 -7.97 -0.58 5.81
N VAL A 100 -7.02 -0.99 6.65
CA VAL A 100 -5.63 -0.49 6.60
C VAL A 100 -4.99 -0.83 5.25
N GLY A 101 -5.18 -2.07 4.76
CA GLY A 101 -4.71 -2.48 3.45
C GLY A 101 -5.32 -1.67 2.30
N LEU A 102 -6.61 -1.35 2.38
CA LEU A 102 -7.34 -0.57 1.38
C LEU A 102 -6.79 0.85 1.20
N LEU A 103 -6.22 1.47 2.25
CA LEU A 103 -5.75 2.85 2.19
C LEU A 103 -4.70 3.10 1.09
N VAL A 104 -3.97 2.05 0.68
CA VAL A 104 -3.01 2.12 -0.43
C VAL A 104 -3.69 2.45 -1.77
N LEU A 105 -4.99 2.13 -1.92
CA LEU A 105 -5.78 2.35 -3.14
C LEU A 105 -6.50 3.71 -3.16
N LEU A 106 -6.59 4.42 -2.03
CA LEU A 106 -7.37 5.64 -1.88
C LEU A 106 -6.54 6.90 -2.15
N ASP A 107 -7.18 8.07 -2.28
CA ASP A 107 -6.48 9.35 -2.21
C ASP A 107 -6.28 9.78 -0.74
N GLY A 108 -5.28 10.66 -0.51
CA GLY A 108 -4.91 11.15 0.81
C GLY A 108 -3.40 11.36 0.93
N SER A 109 -2.97 12.20 1.87
CA SER A 109 -1.55 12.36 2.17
C SER A 109 -1.01 11.10 2.88
N VAL A 110 0.32 10.92 2.89
CA VAL A 110 0.95 9.86 3.70
C VAL A 110 0.56 10.02 5.17
N GLU A 111 0.54 11.26 5.66
CA GLU A 111 0.19 11.59 7.04
C GLU A 111 -1.24 11.15 7.39
N ASP A 112 -2.23 11.54 6.59
CA ASP A 112 -3.64 11.23 6.85
C ASP A 112 -3.90 9.73 6.83
N LYS A 113 -3.30 9.03 5.85
CA LYS A 113 -3.43 7.58 5.72
C LYS A 113 -2.74 6.84 6.85
N LEU A 114 -1.53 7.27 7.24
CA LEU A 114 -0.81 6.65 8.34
C LEU A 114 -1.53 6.90 9.67
N ARG A 115 -2.09 8.10 9.87
CA ARG A 115 -2.89 8.44 11.06
C ARG A 115 -4.10 7.51 11.17
N LEU A 116 -4.87 7.40 10.09
CA LEU A 116 -6.02 6.52 10.05
C LEU A 116 -5.60 5.05 10.22
N ALA A 117 -4.53 4.60 9.56
CA ALA A 117 -4.04 3.23 9.69
C ALA A 117 -3.69 2.85 11.14
N LEU A 118 -3.01 3.75 11.86
CA LEU A 118 -2.65 3.58 13.26
C LEU A 118 -3.88 3.60 14.16
N GLU A 119 -4.82 4.51 13.92
CA GLU A 119 -6.09 4.56 14.63
C GLU A 119 -6.89 3.26 14.47
N LEU A 120 -6.98 2.71 13.26
CA LEU A 120 -7.66 1.45 12.97
C LEU A 120 -6.93 0.22 13.52
N SER A 121 -5.64 0.33 13.80
CA SER A 121 -4.83 -0.78 14.33
C SER A 121 -4.89 -0.88 15.85
N LEU A 122 -5.57 0.07 16.52
CA LEU A 122 -5.85 0.04 17.94
C LEU A 122 -7.18 -0.64 18.24
N ASP A 123 -7.27 -1.19 19.44
CA ASP A 123 -8.55 -1.55 20.05
C ASP A 123 -9.22 -0.28 20.62
N ASP A 124 -10.56 -0.21 20.52
CA ASP A 124 -11.48 0.87 20.92
C ASP A 124 -10.89 2.09 21.67
N ASP A 125 -11.04 3.28 21.09
CA ASP A 125 -10.78 4.62 21.65
C ASP A 125 -9.40 4.87 22.29
N ALA A 126 -8.42 3.97 22.12
CA ALA A 126 -7.09 4.12 22.69
C ALA A 126 -6.23 5.22 22.03
N PHE A 127 -6.67 5.76 20.88
CA PHE A 127 -5.95 6.82 20.16
C PHE A 127 -6.00 8.15 20.96
N PRO A 128 -4.87 8.87 21.15
CA PRO A 128 -3.64 8.85 20.35
C PRO A 128 -2.48 8.01 20.90
N ILE A 129 -2.68 7.24 21.97
CA ILE A 129 -1.60 6.43 22.58
C ILE A 129 -1.55 5.08 21.87
N LEU A 130 -0.39 4.77 21.31
CA LEU A 130 -0.15 3.57 20.52
C LEU A 130 0.53 2.49 21.36
N THR A 131 0.28 1.23 21.03
CA THR A 131 1.07 0.09 21.51
C THR A 131 2.03 -0.35 20.41
N GLU A 132 3.18 -0.93 20.76
CA GLU A 132 4.10 -1.52 19.77
C GLU A 132 3.36 -2.49 18.84
N GLY A 133 2.50 -3.34 19.41
CA GLY A 133 1.68 -4.29 18.65
C GLY A 133 0.75 -3.62 17.62
N ALA A 134 0.13 -2.49 17.96
CA ALA A 134 -0.71 -1.74 17.03
C ALA A 134 0.11 -1.13 15.88
N VAL A 135 1.32 -0.61 16.15
CA VAL A 135 2.21 -0.08 15.11
C VAL A 135 2.71 -1.21 14.19
N VAL A 136 3.07 -2.36 14.77
CA VAL A 136 3.47 -3.55 13.99
C VAL A 136 2.32 -4.04 13.10
N ARG A 137 1.09 -4.13 13.65
CA ARG A 137 -0.12 -4.49 12.90
C ARG A 137 -0.36 -3.51 11.76
N CYS A 138 -0.27 -2.21 12.02
CA CYS A 138 -0.40 -1.15 11.03
C CYS A 138 0.59 -1.32 9.87
N PHE A 139 1.90 -1.40 10.17
CA PHE A 139 2.94 -1.52 9.13
C PHE A 139 2.84 -2.84 8.36
N THR A 140 2.48 -3.94 9.03
CA THR A 140 2.23 -5.23 8.37
C THR A 140 1.10 -5.11 7.35
N ASN A 141 -0.03 -4.53 7.75
CA ASN A 141 -1.19 -4.38 6.87
C ASN A 141 -0.93 -3.41 5.71
N VAL A 142 -0.15 -2.33 5.95
CA VAL A 142 0.29 -1.45 4.85
C VAL A 142 1.16 -2.21 3.85
N LEU A 143 2.15 -2.97 4.32
CA LEU A 143 3.02 -3.78 3.45
C LEU A 143 2.23 -4.84 2.67
N LEU A 144 1.24 -5.47 3.30
CA LEU A 144 0.38 -6.46 2.67
C LEU A 144 -0.53 -5.81 1.61
N GLY A 145 -1.09 -4.62 1.91
CA GLY A 145 -1.82 -3.81 0.94
C GLY A 145 -0.95 -3.39 -0.25
N LEU A 146 0.30 -3.00 -0.01
CA LEU A 146 1.24 -2.70 -1.08
C LEU A 146 1.53 -3.95 -1.92
N THR A 147 1.66 -5.13 -1.33
CA THR A 147 1.91 -6.38 -2.06
C THR A 147 0.84 -6.66 -3.13
N CYS A 148 -0.43 -6.31 -2.86
CA CYS A 148 -1.51 -6.37 -3.86
C CYS A 148 -1.17 -5.55 -5.12
N LEU A 149 -0.61 -4.35 -4.96
CA LEU A 149 -0.24 -3.47 -6.08
C LEU A 149 0.87 -4.05 -6.96
N PHE A 150 1.68 -4.97 -6.43
CA PHE A 150 2.82 -5.55 -7.15
C PHE A 150 2.63 -7.04 -7.44
N ALA A 151 1.45 -7.63 -7.18
CA ALA A 151 1.21 -9.07 -7.32
C ALA A 151 1.48 -9.60 -8.75
N SER A 152 1.39 -8.74 -9.78
CA SER A 152 1.77 -9.06 -11.16
C SER A 152 3.28 -9.27 -11.39
N GLY A 153 4.14 -8.95 -10.41
CA GLY A 153 5.60 -9.10 -10.52
C GLY A 153 6.37 -9.41 -9.22
N ALA A 154 5.73 -9.38 -8.05
CA ALA A 154 6.42 -9.45 -6.75
C ALA A 154 6.47 -10.85 -6.11
N LEU A 155 5.75 -11.84 -6.63
CA LEU A 155 5.70 -13.13 -5.95
C LEU A 155 6.61 -14.16 -6.65
N VAL A 156 7.69 -14.48 -5.93
CA VAL A 156 8.60 -15.63 -6.07
C VAL A 156 9.89 -15.41 -6.88
N ASN A 157 10.86 -14.76 -6.23
CA ASN A 157 12.27 -15.12 -6.39
C ASN A 157 12.70 -16.08 -5.26
N ASN A 158 12.06 -17.24 -5.13
CA ASN A 158 12.57 -18.33 -4.28
C ASN A 158 12.32 -19.67 -5.00
N LYS A 159 13.24 -20.01 -5.90
CA LYS A 159 13.40 -21.37 -6.43
C LYS A 159 14.48 -22.15 -5.68
N ASP A 160 15.06 -21.62 -4.60
CA ASP A 160 16.06 -22.33 -3.82
C ASP A 160 15.94 -22.00 -2.33
N ASP A 161 16.28 -23.01 -1.52
CA ASP A 161 16.40 -23.06 -0.06
C ASP A 161 15.13 -23.37 0.77
N GLY A 162 15.20 -24.53 1.44
CA GLY A 162 14.13 -25.17 2.22
C GLY A 162 13.75 -24.48 3.53
N ASN A 163 13.54 -23.16 3.50
CA ASN A 163 13.01 -22.37 4.60
C ASN A 163 11.91 -21.45 4.06
N ILE A 164 10.75 -22.03 3.73
CA ILE A 164 9.60 -21.32 3.18
C ILE A 164 8.91 -20.58 4.33
N HIS A 165 9.42 -19.41 4.71
CA HIS A 165 8.61 -18.45 5.45
C HIS A 165 7.53 -17.91 4.51
N SER A 166 6.29 -17.83 4.99
CA SER A 166 5.23 -17.16 4.22
C SER A 166 5.61 -15.69 4.01
N ILE A 167 5.18 -15.08 2.89
CA ILE A 167 5.43 -13.65 2.64
C ILE A 167 4.95 -12.79 3.82
N VAL A 168 3.85 -13.19 4.46
CA VAL A 168 3.28 -12.53 5.65
C VAL A 168 4.27 -12.52 6.81
N GLU A 169 4.91 -13.65 7.12
CA GLU A 169 5.93 -13.71 8.19
C GLU A 169 7.12 -12.78 7.91
N VAL A 170 7.52 -12.69 6.64
CA VAL A 170 8.61 -11.80 6.22
C VAL A 170 8.21 -10.32 6.41
N LEU A 171 7.00 -9.94 6.01
CA LEU A 171 6.49 -8.58 6.18
C LEU A 171 6.28 -8.22 7.66
N GLN A 172 5.75 -9.15 8.46
CA GLN A 172 5.61 -8.99 9.92
C GLN A 172 6.96 -8.81 10.60
N PHE A 173 7.97 -9.58 10.20
CA PHE A 173 9.33 -9.42 10.72
C PHE A 173 9.90 -8.02 10.40
N SER A 174 9.73 -7.55 9.15
CA SER A 174 10.13 -6.20 8.76
C SER A 174 9.44 -5.14 9.62
N ALA A 175 8.11 -5.21 9.75
CA ALA A 175 7.32 -4.30 10.56
C ALA A 175 7.76 -4.29 12.03
N ALA A 176 8.00 -5.45 12.63
CA ALA A 176 8.48 -5.57 14.01
C ALA A 176 9.86 -4.92 14.20
N GLN A 177 10.80 -5.14 13.28
CA GLN A 177 12.11 -4.50 13.34
C GLN A 177 12.05 -2.98 13.12
N THR A 178 11.16 -2.50 12.25
CA THR A 178 10.89 -1.07 12.10
C THR A 178 10.39 -0.45 13.41
N VAL A 179 9.50 -1.14 14.14
CA VAL A 179 9.00 -0.64 15.43
C VAL A 179 10.07 -0.65 16.51
N VAL A 180 10.93 -1.68 16.55
CA VAL A 180 12.09 -1.70 17.46
C VAL A 180 12.96 -0.45 17.25
N GLU A 181 13.31 -0.15 15.99
CA GLU A 181 14.09 1.05 15.66
C GLU A 181 13.37 2.34 16.08
N LEU A 182 12.05 2.43 15.86
CA LEU A 182 11.25 3.57 16.26
C LEU A 182 11.28 3.78 17.79
N THR A 183 11.14 2.70 18.56
CA THR A 183 11.09 2.74 20.03
C THR A 183 12.46 2.89 20.70
N ASP A 184 13.56 2.60 20.01
CA ASP A 184 14.91 2.70 20.57
C ASP A 184 15.28 4.17 20.91
N HIS A 185 14.66 5.12 20.20
CA HIS A 185 14.87 6.56 20.40
C HIS A 185 13.84 7.21 21.35
N ASP A 186 12.61 6.69 21.41
CA ASP A 186 11.56 7.17 22.32
C ASP A 186 10.63 6.01 22.74
N PRO A 187 10.51 5.69 24.05
CA PRO A 187 9.59 4.66 24.52
C PRO A 187 8.11 5.07 24.42
N THR A 188 7.81 6.35 24.14
CA THR A 188 6.46 6.88 24.04
C THR A 188 5.93 6.72 22.62
N LEU A 189 4.86 5.96 22.45
CA LEU A 189 4.24 5.80 21.14
C LEU A 189 2.95 6.62 21.07
N THR A 190 3.00 7.71 20.31
CA THR A 190 1.83 8.46 19.84
C THR A 190 1.94 8.66 18.34
N PHE A 191 0.87 9.11 17.69
CA PHE A 191 0.95 9.46 16.27
C PHE A 191 2.06 10.47 15.98
N ASP A 192 2.17 11.52 16.79
CA ASP A 192 3.14 12.60 16.55
C ASP A 192 4.58 12.06 16.61
N HIS A 193 4.89 11.17 17.56
CA HIS A 193 6.21 10.52 17.62
C HIS A 193 6.48 9.63 16.41
N VAL A 194 5.49 8.85 15.95
CA VAL A 194 5.62 8.01 14.74
C VAL A 194 5.82 8.89 13.50
N TRP A 195 5.10 10.00 13.40
CA TRP A 195 5.21 10.93 12.28
C TRP A 195 6.55 11.65 12.24
N ASP A 196 7.00 12.19 13.39
CA ASP A 196 8.30 12.84 13.51
C ASP A 196 9.44 11.85 13.18
N TRP A 197 9.37 10.61 13.69
CA TRP A 197 10.30 9.56 13.33
C TRP A 197 10.28 9.27 11.81
N TYR A 198 9.11 9.17 11.19
CA TYR A 198 9.00 8.92 9.76
C TYR A 198 9.62 10.05 8.92
N LEU A 199 9.41 11.31 9.31
CA LEU A 199 9.99 12.46 8.62
C LEU A 199 11.53 12.48 8.69
N LEU A 200 12.11 11.99 9.78
CA LEU A 200 13.56 11.96 9.99
C LEU A 200 14.22 10.71 9.40
N MET A 201 13.63 9.54 9.64
CA MET A 201 14.26 8.22 9.48
C MET A 201 13.48 7.29 8.53
N GLY A 202 12.27 7.69 8.10
CA GLY A 202 11.38 6.84 7.31
C GLY A 202 11.93 6.43 5.96
N SER A 203 12.82 7.23 5.35
CA SER A 203 13.47 6.88 4.09
C SER A 203 14.44 5.68 4.20
N GLU A 204 14.92 5.37 5.40
CA GLU A 204 15.82 4.25 5.69
C GLU A 204 15.03 3.04 6.22
N HIS A 205 14.15 3.26 7.21
CA HIS A 205 13.55 2.16 7.97
C HIS A 205 12.09 1.85 7.60
N ALA A 206 11.43 2.69 6.81
CA ALA A 206 10.10 2.44 6.25
C ALA A 206 9.91 3.09 4.86
N PRO A 207 10.84 2.88 3.90
CA PRO A 207 10.82 3.59 2.62
C PRO A 207 9.59 3.29 1.76
N TYR A 208 8.89 2.20 2.07
CA TYR A 208 7.65 1.79 1.42
C TYR A 208 6.46 2.70 1.78
N LEU A 209 6.47 3.41 2.92
CA LEU A 209 5.36 4.28 3.32
C LEU A 209 5.13 5.44 2.34
N LYS A 210 6.17 5.88 1.60
CA LYS A 210 6.00 6.89 0.54
C LYS A 210 5.06 6.42 -0.58
N LEU A 211 4.87 5.11 -0.77
CA LEU A 211 3.94 4.54 -1.74
C LEU A 211 2.48 4.75 -1.36
N LEU A 212 2.19 5.15 -0.11
CA LEU A 212 0.86 5.60 0.30
C LEU A 212 0.44 6.88 -0.41
N ASP A 213 1.38 7.69 -0.91
CA ASP A 213 1.06 8.91 -1.65
C ASP A 213 0.72 8.61 -3.12
N MET A 214 -0.56 8.70 -3.49
CA MET A 214 -0.99 8.56 -4.88
C MET A 214 -0.48 9.66 -5.83
N SER A 215 0.04 10.76 -5.30
CA SER A 215 0.80 11.75 -6.07
C SER A 215 2.16 11.20 -6.50
N TYR A 216 2.82 10.38 -5.69
CA TYR A 216 4.11 9.78 -6.01
C TYR A 216 4.06 8.98 -7.31
N TRP A 217 3.05 8.12 -7.44
CA TRP A 217 2.80 7.31 -8.63
C TRP A 217 2.54 8.15 -9.88
N ARG A 218 1.82 9.27 -9.76
CA ARG A 218 1.59 10.22 -10.87
C ARG A 218 2.89 10.86 -11.35
N HIS A 219 3.78 11.22 -10.43
CA HIS A 219 5.09 11.77 -10.80
C HIS A 219 5.95 10.74 -11.53
N GLN A 220 5.91 9.46 -11.13
CA GLN A 220 6.63 8.38 -11.84
C GLN A 220 6.11 8.17 -13.27
N GLU A 221 4.79 8.22 -13.48
CA GLU A 221 4.18 8.17 -14.82
C GLU A 221 4.56 9.38 -15.68
N ALA A 222 4.48 10.59 -15.11
CA ALA A 222 4.77 11.84 -15.82
C ALA A 222 6.25 11.92 -16.23
N ALA A 223 7.18 11.55 -15.33
CA ALA A 223 8.61 11.51 -15.61
C ALA A 223 8.95 10.59 -16.79
N ALA A 224 8.32 9.41 -16.86
CA ALA A 224 8.50 8.48 -17.96
C ALA A 224 7.98 9.05 -19.30
N SER A 225 6.85 9.76 -19.27
CA SER A 225 6.23 10.36 -20.46
C SER A 225 7.07 11.50 -21.06
N MET A 226 7.66 12.36 -20.22
CA MET A 226 8.52 13.47 -20.68
C MET A 226 9.80 12.98 -21.36
N LEU A 227 10.40 11.89 -20.87
CA LEU A 227 11.58 11.28 -21.47
C LEU A 227 11.28 10.67 -22.85
N HIS A 228 10.12 10.03 -23.01
CA HIS A 228 9.71 9.50 -24.32
C HIS A 228 9.47 10.61 -25.35
N SER A 229 9.03 11.80 -24.92
CA SER A 229 8.79 12.95 -25.81
C SER A 229 10.07 13.69 -26.23
N SER A 230 11.18 13.51 -25.50
CA SER A 230 12.46 14.19 -25.73
C SER A 230 13.48 13.35 -26.49
N MET A 231 13.20 12.08 -26.81
CA MET A 231 14.01 11.29 -27.73
C MET A 231 13.72 11.70 -29.19
N PRO A 232 14.73 12.14 -29.97
CA PRO A 232 14.55 12.43 -31.38
C PRO A 232 14.14 11.15 -32.11
N ARG A 233 13.06 11.22 -32.91
CA ARG A 233 12.72 10.14 -33.86
C ARG A 233 13.94 9.90 -34.73
N SER A 234 14.52 8.71 -34.64
CA SER A 234 15.62 8.31 -35.52
C SER A 234 15.19 8.55 -36.96
N THR A 235 15.85 9.49 -37.63
CA THR A 235 15.69 9.69 -39.07
C THR A 235 16.21 8.44 -39.77
N ASP A 236 15.27 7.71 -40.36
CA ASP A 236 15.51 6.52 -41.16
C ASP A 236 16.42 6.89 -42.36
N PRO A 237 17.62 6.29 -42.52
CA PRO A 237 18.55 6.63 -43.62
C PRO A 237 18.10 6.11 -44.99
N SER A 238 16.87 5.59 -45.13
CA SER A 238 16.42 4.91 -46.34
C SER A 238 15.86 5.82 -47.45
N GLN A 239 15.96 7.15 -47.33
CA GLN A 239 15.62 8.09 -48.41
C GLN A 239 16.79 8.98 -48.81
N ALA A 240 17.81 8.38 -49.41
CA ALA A 240 18.71 9.07 -50.33
C ALA A 240 18.93 8.15 -51.53
N SER A 241 18.14 8.38 -52.58
CA SER A 241 18.39 7.90 -53.94
C SER A 241 18.63 9.10 -54.83
#